data_AF-A0A5Y4W9D4-F1
#
_entry.id   AF-A0A5Y4W9D4-F1
#
_cell.length_a   1.000
_cell.length_b   1.000
_cell.length_c   1.000
_cell.angle_alpha   90.00
_cell.angle_beta   90.00
_cell.angle_gamma   90.00
#
_symmetry.space_group_name_H-M   'P 1'
#
loop_
_entity.id
_entity.type
_entity.pdbx_description
1 polymer ?
#
loop_
_entity_poly.entity_id
_entity_poly.type
_entity_poly.pdbx_seq_one_letter_code
_entity_poly.pdbx_strand_id
1 'polypeptide(L)'
;MAYSPPTLSSLIARTEQNIEQRLPGSWPQAREKTLSAIAYAQAGLAAGCHEHISWVGRQIIPSTADEDELLEHCRFWGVRRKQATAASGPL
;
A
#
# COMPACT_ATOMS: atom_id res chain seq x y z
N MET A 1 13.71 13.70 8.44
CA MET A 1 12.91 12.83 9.33
C MET A 1 12.54 11.58 8.55
N ALA A 2 12.56 10.40 9.18
CA ALA A 2 12.09 9.18 8.52
C ALA A 2 10.56 9.23 8.37
N TYR A 3 10.04 8.81 7.21
CA TYR A 3 8.61 8.66 7.01
C TYR A 3 8.09 7.48 7.83
N SER A 4 6.96 7.67 8.52
CA SER A 4 6.26 6.61 9.23
C SER A 4 4.84 6.51 8.66
N PRO A 5 4.43 5.35 8.11
CA PRO A 5 3.09 5.19 7.57
C PRO A 5 2.04 5.25 8.69
N PRO A 6 0.88 5.88 8.44
CA PRO A 6 -0.20 5.90 9.42
C PRO A 6 -0.78 4.49 9.61
N THR A 7 -1.09 4.13 10.85
CA THR A 7 -1.82 2.89 11.17
C THR A 7 -3.29 3.01 10.78
N LEU A 8 -3.97 1.88 10.54
CA LEU A 8 -5.42 1.89 10.26
C LEU A 8 -6.21 2.57 11.38
N SER A 9 -5.83 2.34 12.64
CA SER A 9 -6.47 2.98 13.81
C SER A 9 -6.34 4.51 13.79
N SER A 10 -5.18 5.04 13.37
CA SER A 10 -5.00 6.50 13.29
C SER A 10 -5.76 7.09 12.10
N LEU A 11 -5.87 6.35 10.99
CA LEU A 11 -6.70 6.74 9.85
C LEU A 11 -8.19 6.78 10.21
N ILE A 12 -8.70 5.79 10.94
CA ILE A 12 -10.09 5.78 11.44
C ILE A 12 -10.34 7.01 12.29
N ALA A 13 -9.54 7.24 13.33
CA ALA A 13 -9.69 8.40 14.21
C ALA A 13 -9.64 9.72 13.44
N ARG A 14 -8.74 9.82 12.45
CA ARG A 14 -8.62 11.01 11.58
C ARG A 14 -9.86 11.19 10.71
N THR A 15 -10.44 10.14 10.14
CA THR A 15 -11.65 10.23 9.33
C THR A 15 -12.87 10.61 10.16
N GLU A 16 -13.03 10.05 11.37
CA GLU A 16 -14.11 10.44 12.29
C GLU A 16 -14.02 11.92 12.67
N GLN A 17 -12.82 12.42 12.99
CA GLN A 17 -12.58 13.84 13.25
C GLN A 17 -12.88 14.72 12.03
N ASN A 18 -12.55 14.27 10.82
CA ASN A 18 -12.87 15.02 9.61
C ASN A 18 -14.38 15.15 9.38
N ILE A 19 -15.15 14.10 9.68
CA ILE A 19 -16.62 14.14 9.59
C ILE A 19 -17.16 15.13 10.62
N GLU A 20 -16.73 15.04 11.87
CA GLU A 20 -17.18 15.93 12.95
C GLU A 20 -16.89 17.40 12.64
N GLN A 21 -15.71 17.71 12.10
CA GLN A 21 -15.32 19.06 11.71
C GLN A 21 -16.15 19.62 10.54
N ARG A 22 -16.58 18.76 9.61
CA ARG A 22 -17.29 19.17 8.38
C ARG A 22 -18.80 19.10 8.49
N LEU A 23 -19.31 18.34 9.45
CA LEU A 23 -20.73 18.20 9.76
C LEU A 23 -20.94 18.49 11.25
N PRO A 24 -21.02 19.78 11.65
CA PRO A 24 -21.20 20.16 13.03
C PRO A 24 -22.41 19.50 13.67
N GLY A 25 -22.24 18.96 14.88
CA GLY A 25 -23.29 18.23 15.60
C GLY A 25 -23.33 16.72 15.32
N SER A 26 -22.54 16.22 14.34
CA SER A 26 -22.34 14.78 14.14
C SER A 26 -21.37 14.19 15.16
N TRP A 27 -21.65 12.97 15.62
CA TRP A 27 -20.86 12.25 16.63
C TRP A 27 -20.66 10.79 16.19
N PRO A 28 -19.85 10.54 15.14
CA PRO A 28 -19.67 9.21 14.55
C PRO A 28 -19.17 8.15 15.54
N GLN A 29 -18.34 8.55 16.51
CA GLN A 29 -17.68 7.65 17.44
C GLN A 29 -18.65 7.06 18.49
N ALA A 30 -19.72 7.80 18.81
CA ALA A 30 -20.59 7.47 19.94
C ALA A 30 -22.01 7.09 19.54
N ARG A 31 -22.60 7.76 18.54
CA ARG A 31 -24.05 7.74 18.32
C ARG A 31 -24.47 7.35 16.90
N GLU A 32 -23.64 7.63 15.91
CA GLU A 32 -24.07 7.59 14.51
C GLU A 32 -23.41 6.43 13.75
N LYS A 33 -24.06 5.26 13.78
CA LYS A 33 -23.53 4.02 13.18
C LYS A 33 -23.26 4.14 11.68
N THR A 34 -24.11 4.86 10.94
CA THR A 34 -23.92 5.08 9.50
C THR A 34 -22.68 5.93 9.22
N LEU A 35 -22.47 7.02 9.97
CA LEU A 35 -21.28 7.85 9.80
C LEU A 35 -20.01 7.11 10.23
N SER A 36 -20.10 6.31 11.30
CA SER A 36 -19.01 5.42 11.70
C SER A 36 -18.65 4.43 10.57
N ALA A 37 -19.63 3.76 9.97
CA ALA A 37 -19.38 2.85 8.85
C ALA A 37 -18.70 3.55 7.66
N ILE A 38 -19.11 4.79 7.34
CA ILE A 38 -18.48 5.59 6.27
C ILE A 38 -17.03 5.96 6.65
N ALA A 39 -16.78 6.38 7.89
CA ALA A 39 -15.42 6.69 8.37
C ALA A 39 -14.49 5.48 8.22
N TYR A 40 -14.94 4.30 8.66
CA TYR A 40 -14.18 3.05 8.53
C TYR A 40 -13.91 2.67 7.07
N ALA A 41 -14.92 2.79 6.20
CA ALA A 41 -14.75 2.54 4.78
C ALA A 41 -13.70 3.48 4.16
N GLN A 42 -13.76 4.77 4.47
CA GLN A 42 -12.78 5.75 3.98
C GLN A 42 -11.38 5.51 4.52
N ALA A 43 -11.25 5.17 5.81
CA ALA A 43 -9.96 4.81 6.40
C ALA A 43 -9.36 3.56 5.75
N GLY A 44 -10.18 2.55 5.45
CA GLY A 44 -9.75 1.34 4.74
C GLY A 44 -9.26 1.63 3.32
N LEU A 45 -9.98 2.48 2.56
CA LEU A 45 -9.54 2.93 1.25
C LEU A 45 -8.19 3.68 1.32
N ALA A 46 -8.04 4.58 2.30
CA ALA A 46 -6.80 5.31 2.50
C ALA A 46 -5.63 4.38 2.87
N ALA A 47 -5.87 3.39 3.74
CA ALA A 47 -4.88 2.38 4.10
C ALA A 47 -4.40 1.59 2.87
N GLY A 48 -5.34 1.12 2.04
CA GLY A 48 -5.00 0.43 0.78
C GLY A 48 -4.21 1.31 -0.18
N CYS A 49 -4.52 2.60 -0.29
CA CYS A 49 -3.73 3.55 -1.07
C CYS A 49 -2.29 3.70 -0.52
N HIS A 50 -2.13 3.80 0.80
CA HIS A 50 -0.79 3.87 1.42
C HIS A 50 0.03 2.60 1.17
N GLU A 51 -0.60 1.43 1.29
CA GLU A 51 0.03 0.14 0.98
C GLU A 51 0.45 0.05 -0.48
N HIS A 52 -0.44 0.44 -1.41
CA HIS A 52 -0.13 0.42 -2.84
C HIS A 52 1.00 1.38 -3.20
N ILE A 53 1.00 2.62 -2.70
CA ILE A 53 2.08 3.58 -2.93
C ILE A 53 3.40 3.08 -2.35
N SER A 54 3.37 2.48 -1.16
CA SER A 54 4.55 1.86 -0.55
C SER A 54 5.10 0.73 -1.42
N TRP A 55 4.22 -0.12 -1.95
CA TRP A 55 4.59 -1.17 -2.89
C TRP A 55 5.23 -0.58 -4.15
N VAL A 56 4.60 0.40 -4.81
CA VAL A 56 5.15 1.08 -6.01
C VAL A 56 6.54 1.67 -5.71
N GLY A 57 6.71 2.31 -4.55
CA GLY A 57 7.99 2.89 -4.15
C GLY A 57 9.12 1.86 -4.08
N ARG A 58 8.83 0.62 -3.64
CA ARG A 58 9.81 -0.48 -3.63
C ARG A 58 10.19 -0.96 -5.03
N GLN A 59 9.28 -0.85 -6.00
CA GLN A 59 9.52 -1.29 -7.37
C GLN A 59 10.46 -0.36 -8.15
N ILE A 60 10.70 0.87 -7.68
CA ILE A 60 11.53 1.86 -8.39
C ILE A 60 12.99 1.44 -8.45
N ILE A 61 13.52 0.90 -7.34
CA ILE A 61 14.92 0.49 -7.24
C ILE A 61 15.01 -1.01 -7.56
N PRO A 62 15.77 -1.44 -8.57
CA PRO A 62 15.81 -2.84 -8.98
C PRO A 62 16.15 -3.81 -7.85
N SER A 63 17.01 -3.42 -6.90
CA SER A 63 17.39 -4.28 -5.76
C SER A 63 16.28 -4.53 -4.75
N THR A 64 15.23 -3.71 -4.72
CA THR A 64 14.07 -3.85 -3.81
C THR A 64 12.78 -4.22 -4.54
N ALA A 65 12.81 -4.27 -5.86
CA ALA A 65 11.67 -4.62 -6.69
C ALA A 65 11.33 -6.10 -6.56
N ASP A 66 10.03 -6.40 -6.66
CA ASP A 66 9.53 -7.75 -6.81
C ASP A 66 9.96 -8.31 -8.19
N GLU A 67 9.91 -9.62 -8.35
CA GLU A 67 10.52 -10.33 -9.48
C GLU A 67 10.03 -9.85 -10.86
N ASP A 68 8.73 -9.62 -11.01
CA ASP A 68 8.14 -9.20 -12.28
C ASP A 68 8.64 -7.81 -12.71
N GLU A 69 8.67 -6.86 -11.79
CA GLU A 69 9.17 -5.50 -12.03
C GLU A 69 10.69 -5.51 -12.25
N LEU A 70 11.43 -6.34 -11.49
CA LEU A 70 12.86 -6.54 -11.70
C LEU A 70 13.16 -7.06 -13.12
N LEU A 71 12.34 -7.95 -13.66
CA LEU A 71 12.50 -8.43 -15.03
C LEU A 71 12.29 -7.30 -16.05
N GLU A 72 11.33 -6.41 -15.83
CA GLU A 72 11.15 -5.21 -16.68
C GLU A 72 12.35 -4.26 -16.59
N HIS A 73 12.91 -4.03 -15.38
CA HIS A 73 14.17 -3.30 -15.22
C HIS A 73 15.31 -3.95 -15.99
N CYS A 74 15.48 -5.28 -15.90
CA CYS A 74 16.50 -6.01 -16.65
C CYS A 74 16.31 -5.82 -18.17
N ARG A 75 15.07 -5.89 -18.67
CA ARG A 75 14.75 -5.68 -20.10
C ARG A 75 15.15 -4.29 -20.57
N PHE A 76 14.91 -3.26 -19.77
CA PHE A 76 15.35 -1.89 -20.07
C PHE A 76 16.87 -1.80 -20.28
N TRP A 77 17.65 -2.54 -19.47
CA TRP A 77 19.10 -2.62 -19.58
C TRP A 77 19.60 -3.68 -20.58
N GLY A 78 18.71 -4.33 -21.34
CA GLY A 78 19.07 -5.40 -22.28
C GLY A 78 19.50 -6.71 -21.62
N VAL A 79 19.34 -6.84 -20.30
CA VAL A 79 19.63 -8.06 -19.53
C VAL A 79 18.41 -8.97 -19.59
N ARG A 80 18.62 -10.28 -19.82
CA ARG A 80 17.53 -11.27 -19.84
C ARG A 80 17.82 -12.40 -18.87
N ARG A 81 16.78 -12.88 -18.17
CA ARG A 81 16.89 -14.06 -17.31
C ARG A 81 17.05 -15.32 -18.17
N LYS A 82 18.09 -16.10 -17.84
CA LYS A 82 18.32 -17.41 -18.47
C LYS A 82 17.25 -18.41 -18.02
N GLN A 83 16.74 -19.21 -18.95
CA GLN A 83 15.83 -20.31 -18.63
C GLN A 83 16.55 -21.39 -17.81
N ALA A 84 15.81 -22.07 -16.94
CA ALA A 84 16.33 -23.23 -16.23
C ALA A 84 16.79 -24.30 -17.23
N THR A 85 17.94 -24.92 -16.97
CA THR A 85 18.51 -25.97 -17.84
C THR A 85 18.92 -27.13 -16.94
N ALA A 86 18.58 -28.35 -17.33
CA ALA A 86 18.94 -29.55 -16.57
C ALA A 86 20.47 -29.70 -16.48
N ALA A 87 20.95 -30.27 -15.38
CA ALA A 87 22.36 -30.62 -15.24
C ALA A 87 22.74 -31.68 -16.28
N SER A 88 23.88 -31.48 -16.94
CA SER A 88 24.46 -32.44 -17.88
C SER A 88 25.92 -32.70 -17.49
N GLY A 89 26.29 -33.95 -17.28
CA GLY A 89 27.66 -34.37 -16.97
C GLY A 89 27.74 -35.88 -16.75
N PRO A 90 28.91 -36.51 -17.01
CA PRO A 90 29.12 -37.92 -16.69
C PRO A 90 29.12 -38.15 -15.16
N LEU A 91 28.80 -39.38 -14.76
CA LEU A 91 28.92 -39.87 -13.39
C LEU A 91 30.39 -40.09 -13.00
#